data_AF-A0A0L6I330-F1
#
_entry.id   AF-A0A0L6I330-F1
#
_cell.length_a   1.000
_cell.length_b   1.000
_cell.length_c   1.000
_cell.angle_alpha   90.00
_cell.angle_beta   90.00
_cell.angle_gamma   90.00
#
_symmetry.space_group_name_H-M   'P 1'
#
loop_
_entity.id
_entity.type
_entity.pdbx_description
1 polymer ?
#
loop_
_entity_poly.entity_id
_entity_poly.type
_entity_poly.pdbx_seq_one_letter_code
_entity_poly.pdbx_strand_id
1 'polypeptide(L)'
;MTTISTQDGTVSGDAEGAALLQRRAVLDLSIDEELVRGDRRGLDLCARQRAILAMIVEHELRGGEPLTETAVIDATRARGPFAAARQRPRIDALATIRLLRRDGDEVRATVAGIAAIVRPSLLDRPHPPRALLRTLRRAELLPA
;
A
#
# COMPACT_ATOMS: atom_id res chain seq x y z
N MET A 1 -12.60 63.44 1.02
CA MET A 1 -12.89 62.56 -0.13
C MET A 1 -11.57 62.42 -0.87
N THR A 2 -10.86 61.29 -0.88
CA THR A 2 -11.30 59.92 -1.22
C THR A 2 -10.37 58.91 -0.55
N THR A 3 -10.92 57.92 0.15
CA THR A 3 -10.18 56.75 0.66
C THR A 3 -10.17 55.67 -0.41
N ILE A 4 -8.99 55.31 -0.94
CA ILE A 4 -8.82 54.15 -1.80
C ILE A 4 -8.67 52.93 -0.89
N SER A 5 -9.75 52.17 -0.73
CA SER A 5 -9.73 50.84 -0.10
C SER A 5 -9.15 49.85 -1.11
N THR A 6 -7.89 49.47 -0.92
CA THR A 6 -7.29 48.32 -1.61
C THR A 6 -7.83 47.05 -0.95
N GLN A 7 -8.59 46.27 -1.72
CA GLN A 7 -9.03 44.94 -1.33
C GLN A 7 -7.85 43.96 -1.42
N ASP A 8 -7.29 43.58 -0.28
CA ASP A 8 -6.46 42.38 -0.14
C ASP A 8 -7.39 41.16 -0.05
N GLY A 9 -7.58 40.43 -1.14
CA GLY A 9 -8.51 39.29 -1.17
C GLY A 9 -8.10 38.08 -2.01
N THR A 10 -7.01 38.15 -2.78
CA THR A 10 -6.71 37.14 -3.83
C THR A 10 -5.46 36.28 -3.59
N VAL A 11 -4.71 36.48 -2.51
CA VAL A 11 -3.40 35.81 -2.34
C VAL A 11 -3.49 34.44 -1.62
N SER A 12 -4.56 34.16 -0.87
CA SER A 12 -4.66 32.93 -0.05
C SER A 12 -5.02 31.68 -0.87
N GLY A 13 -5.87 31.81 -1.90
CA GLY A 13 -6.38 30.67 -2.68
C GLY A 13 -5.33 30.00 -3.57
N ASP A 14 -4.43 30.79 -4.15
CA ASP A 14 -3.37 30.29 -5.04
C ASP A 14 -2.28 29.54 -4.24
N ALA A 15 -1.97 30.01 -3.04
CA ALA A 15 -1.01 29.36 -2.15
C ALA A 15 -1.53 28.02 -1.60
N GLU A 16 -2.82 27.96 -1.23
CA GLU A 16 -3.46 26.72 -0.79
C GLU A 16 -3.55 25.69 -1.93
N GLY A 17 -3.92 26.12 -3.14
CA GLY A 17 -3.95 25.28 -4.32
C GLY A 17 -2.56 24.70 -4.67
N ALA A 18 -1.52 25.54 -4.65
CA ALA A 18 -0.14 25.13 -4.89
C ALA A 18 0.35 24.12 -3.83
N ALA A 19 0.04 24.35 -2.55
CA ALA A 19 0.42 23.45 -1.47
C ALA A 19 -0.27 22.07 -1.58
N LEU A 20 -1.54 22.03 -1.99
CA LEU A 20 -2.26 20.77 -2.22
C LEU A 20 -1.66 19.97 -3.38
N LEU A 21 -1.34 20.64 -4.49
CA LEU A 21 -0.68 20.01 -5.63
C LEU A 21 0.71 19.47 -5.25
N GLN A 22 1.48 20.23 -4.49
CA GLN A 22 2.80 19.80 -4.00
C GLN A 22 2.69 18.56 -3.10
N ARG A 23 1.74 18.54 -2.15
CA ARG A 23 1.49 17.36 -1.29
C ARG A 23 1.12 16.13 -2.10
N ARG A 24 0.29 16.29 -3.15
CA ARG A 24 -0.07 15.20 -4.05
C ARG A 24 1.13 14.68 -4.84
N ALA A 25 1.97 15.57 -5.35
CA ALA A 25 3.18 15.19 -6.09
C ALA A 25 4.16 14.42 -5.20
N VAL A 26 4.36 14.87 -3.94
CA VAL A 26 5.19 14.15 -2.95
C VAL A 26 4.64 12.75 -2.66
N LEU A 27 3.32 12.63 -2.49
CA LEU A 27 2.67 11.33 -2.28
C LEU A 27 2.88 10.41 -3.48
N ASP A 28 2.69 10.92 -4.70
CA ASP A 28 2.88 10.13 -5.91
C ASP A 28 4.35 9.70 -6.10
N LEU A 29 5.32 10.59 -5.86
CA LEU A 29 6.74 10.21 -5.87
C LEU A 29 7.05 9.11 -4.85
N SER A 30 6.51 9.25 -3.63
CA SER A 30 6.68 8.24 -2.60
C SER A 30 6.06 6.89 -2.97
N ILE A 31 4.98 6.86 -3.75
CA ILE A 31 4.41 5.62 -4.27
C ILE A 31 5.38 4.99 -5.25
N ASP A 32 5.93 5.78 -6.19
CA ASP A 32 6.82 5.26 -7.23
C ASP A 32 8.10 4.65 -6.63
N GLU A 33 8.64 5.27 -5.56
CA GLU A 33 9.74 4.67 -4.80
C GLU A 33 9.38 3.31 -4.19
N GLU A 34 8.20 3.17 -3.59
CA GLU A 34 7.75 1.90 -3.03
C GLU A 34 7.47 0.85 -4.11
N LEU A 35 7.01 1.24 -5.30
CA LEU A 35 6.85 0.32 -6.42
C LEU A 35 8.21 -0.29 -6.79
N VAL A 36 9.25 0.54 -6.92
CA VAL A 36 10.62 0.06 -7.22
C VAL A 36 11.17 -0.81 -6.10
N ARG A 37 10.96 -0.43 -4.82
CA ARG A 37 11.37 -1.25 -3.67
C ARG A 37 10.65 -2.60 -3.66
N GLY A 38 9.35 -2.61 -3.94
CA GLY A 38 8.51 -3.79 -4.00
C GLY A 38 8.95 -4.75 -5.10
N ASP A 39 9.24 -4.25 -6.29
CA ASP A 39 9.75 -5.08 -7.40
C ASP A 39 11.04 -5.81 -7.03
N ARG A 40 11.97 -5.12 -6.35
CA ARG A 40 13.23 -5.71 -5.88
C ARG A 40 12.99 -6.77 -4.81
N ARG A 41 12.27 -6.41 -3.73
CA ARG A 41 11.96 -7.33 -2.62
C ARG A 41 11.15 -8.55 -3.08
N GLY A 42 10.33 -8.35 -4.11
CA GLY A 42 9.55 -9.40 -4.74
C GLY A 42 10.42 -10.53 -5.30
N LEU A 43 11.67 -10.27 -5.70
CA LEU A 43 12.57 -11.30 -6.24
C LEU A 43 13.02 -12.31 -5.16
N ASP A 44 13.14 -11.87 -3.92
CA ASP A 44 13.66 -12.67 -2.80
C ASP A 44 12.59 -13.52 -2.09
N LEU A 45 11.32 -13.41 -2.51
CA LEU A 45 10.22 -14.13 -1.89
C LEU A 45 10.26 -15.62 -2.22
N CYS A 46 10.25 -16.46 -1.19
CA CYS A 46 10.02 -17.89 -1.39
C CYS A 46 8.58 -18.13 -1.89
N ALA A 47 8.35 -19.27 -2.55
CA ALA A 47 7.06 -19.60 -3.16
C ALA A 47 5.87 -19.48 -2.20
N ARG A 48 6.04 -19.85 -0.92
CA ARG A 48 4.98 -19.76 0.10
C ARG A 48 4.68 -18.31 0.53
N GLN A 49 5.70 -17.48 0.72
CA GLN A 49 5.51 -16.05 1.00
C GLN A 49 4.85 -15.36 -0.18
N ARG A 50 5.28 -15.67 -1.41
CA ARG A 50 4.65 -15.15 -2.63
C ARG A 50 3.18 -15.54 -2.72
N ALA A 51 2.83 -16.79 -2.42
CA ALA A 51 1.44 -17.25 -2.45
C ALA A 51 0.55 -16.54 -1.43
N ILE A 52 1.05 -16.34 -0.19
CA ILE A 52 0.33 -15.58 0.85
C ILE A 52 0.12 -14.13 0.39
N LEU A 53 1.20 -13.47 -0.05
CA LEU A 53 1.13 -12.07 -0.47
C LEU A 53 0.24 -11.91 -1.71
N ALA A 54 0.30 -12.82 -2.68
CA ALA A 54 -0.54 -12.79 -3.87
C ALA A 54 -2.03 -12.87 -3.52
N MET A 55 -2.41 -13.75 -2.59
CA MET A 55 -3.80 -13.85 -2.14
C MET A 55 -4.31 -12.53 -1.54
N ILE A 56 -3.51 -11.89 -0.67
CA ILE A 56 -3.87 -10.61 -0.05
C ILE A 56 -3.96 -9.51 -1.13
N VAL A 57 -2.96 -9.42 -2.01
CA VAL A 57 -2.94 -8.43 -3.11
C VAL A 57 -4.12 -8.61 -4.05
N GLU A 58 -4.46 -9.84 -4.43
CA GLU A 58 -5.63 -10.11 -5.27
C GLU A 58 -6.94 -9.72 -4.58
N HIS A 59 -7.04 -9.89 -3.25
CA HIS A 59 -8.21 -9.47 -2.49
C HIS A 59 -8.37 -7.94 -2.50
N GLU A 60 -7.28 -7.22 -2.23
CA GLU A 60 -7.23 -5.74 -2.26
C GLU A 60 -7.54 -5.20 -3.67
N LEU A 61 -6.99 -5.80 -4.72
CA LEU A 61 -7.25 -5.38 -6.10
C LEU A 61 -8.70 -5.62 -6.56
N ARG A 62 -9.41 -6.55 -5.94
CA ARG A 62 -10.85 -6.76 -6.14
C ARG A 62 -11.71 -5.78 -5.32
N GLY A 63 -11.10 -4.92 -4.51
CA GLY A 63 -11.81 -4.00 -3.62
C GLY A 63 -12.44 -4.69 -2.41
N GLY A 64 -11.88 -5.83 -1.98
CA GLY A 64 -12.31 -6.49 -0.76
C GLY A 64 -11.92 -5.71 0.50
N GLU A 65 -12.65 -5.94 1.58
CA GLU A 65 -12.27 -5.44 2.91
C GLU A 65 -10.98 -6.13 3.40
N PRO A 66 -10.26 -5.56 4.38
CA PRO A 66 -9.05 -6.17 4.91
C PRO A 66 -9.29 -7.58 5.41
N LEU A 67 -8.33 -8.46 5.12
CA LEU A 67 -8.37 -9.81 5.64
C LEU A 67 -7.82 -9.81 7.06
N THR A 68 -8.49 -10.52 7.97
CA THR A 68 -7.89 -10.81 9.27
C THR A 68 -6.73 -11.80 9.13
N GLU A 69 -5.75 -11.76 10.03
CA GLU A 69 -4.63 -12.69 10.01
C GLU A 69 -5.10 -14.16 10.03
N THR A 70 -6.16 -14.45 10.79
CA THR A 70 -6.77 -15.78 10.85
C THR A 70 -7.37 -16.18 9.49
N ALA A 71 -8.09 -15.28 8.81
CA ALA A 71 -8.65 -15.55 7.49
C ALA A 71 -7.55 -15.86 6.46
N VAL A 72 -6.42 -15.14 6.52
CA VAL A 72 -5.24 -15.43 5.68
C VAL A 72 -4.71 -16.83 5.98
N ILE A 73 -4.54 -17.19 7.25
CA ILE A 73 -4.03 -18.51 7.66
C ILE A 73 -4.95 -19.62 7.13
N ASP A 74 -6.25 -19.49 7.31
CA ASP A 74 -7.25 -20.48 6.88
C ASP A 74 -7.27 -20.64 5.35
N ALA A 75 -7.12 -19.54 4.61
CA ALA A 75 -7.09 -19.54 3.16
C ALA A 75 -5.86 -20.23 2.56
N THR A 76 -4.75 -20.36 3.29
CA THR A 76 -3.51 -21.01 2.78
C THR A 76 -3.60 -22.53 2.63
N ARG A 77 -4.77 -23.14 2.88
CA ARG A 77 -5.03 -24.60 2.81
C ARG A 77 -4.05 -25.44 3.64
N ALA A 78 -3.34 -24.83 4.59
CA ALA A 78 -2.48 -25.57 5.51
C ALA A 78 -3.40 -26.37 6.44
N ARG A 79 -3.54 -27.67 6.18
CA ARG A 79 -4.33 -28.57 7.03
C ARG A 79 -3.50 -29.06 8.21
N GLY A 80 -4.16 -29.23 9.36
CA GLY A 80 -3.60 -29.85 10.57
C GLY A 80 -3.35 -28.88 11.73
N PRO A 81 -3.12 -29.42 12.94
CA PRO A 81 -3.17 -28.68 14.22
C PRO A 81 -2.11 -27.57 14.37
N PHE A 82 -1.09 -27.54 13.51
CA PHE A 82 0.02 -26.57 13.57
C PHE A 82 0.06 -25.62 12.35
N ALA A 83 -1.04 -25.52 11.60
CA ALA A 83 -1.12 -24.63 10.44
C ALA A 83 -0.79 -23.18 10.79
N ALA A 84 -1.45 -22.63 11.81
CA ALA A 84 -1.22 -21.25 12.28
C ALA A 84 0.24 -21.02 12.72
N ALA A 85 0.79 -21.93 13.54
CA ALA A 85 2.17 -21.85 14.00
C ALA A 85 3.21 -21.87 12.86
N ARG A 86 2.88 -22.53 11.74
CA ARG A 86 3.75 -22.54 10.56
C ARG A 86 3.59 -21.31 9.68
N GLN A 87 2.40 -20.69 9.62
CA GLN A 87 2.12 -19.58 8.71
C GLN A 87 2.40 -18.20 9.32
N ARG A 88 2.19 -18.03 10.63
CA ARG A 88 2.50 -16.77 11.34
C ARG A 88 3.91 -16.25 11.07
N PRO A 89 4.99 -17.05 11.19
CA PRO A 89 6.34 -16.56 10.88
C PRO A 89 6.51 -16.08 9.44
N ARG A 90 5.70 -16.57 8.49
CA ARG A 90 5.75 -16.12 7.10
C ARG A 90 5.06 -14.77 6.91
N ILE A 91 3.92 -14.58 7.59
CA ILE A 91 3.23 -13.29 7.64
C ILE A 91 4.12 -12.26 8.36
N ASP A 92 4.75 -12.65 9.47
CA ASP A 92 5.73 -11.83 10.21
C ASP A 92 6.91 -11.44 9.33
N ALA A 93 7.46 -12.38 8.57
CA ALA A 93 8.55 -12.11 7.64
C ALA A 93 8.13 -11.09 6.58
N LEU A 94 6.94 -11.24 5.98
CA LEU A 94 6.39 -10.29 4.99
C LEU A 94 6.16 -8.88 5.58
N ALA A 95 5.69 -8.79 6.81
CA ALA A 95 5.53 -7.53 7.53
C ALA A 95 6.90 -6.89 7.87
N THR A 96 7.88 -7.70 8.28
CA THR A 96 9.24 -7.25 8.58
C THR A 96 9.92 -6.61 7.38
N ILE A 97 9.74 -7.18 6.18
CA ILE A 97 10.24 -6.60 4.92
C ILE A 97 9.29 -5.56 4.30
N ARG A 98 8.28 -5.11 5.06
CA ARG A 98 7.31 -4.06 4.71
C ARG A 98 6.54 -4.32 3.42
N LEU A 99 6.20 -5.57 3.14
CA LEU A 99 5.27 -5.94 2.05
C LEU A 99 3.83 -6.10 2.54
N LEU A 100 3.65 -6.26 3.85
CA LEU A 100 2.37 -6.24 4.52
C LEU A 100 2.41 -5.23 5.66
N ARG A 101 1.23 -4.71 6.01
CA ARG A 101 1.00 -3.92 7.22
C ARG A 101 -0.08 -4.62 8.04
N ARG A 102 0.06 -4.54 9.37
CA ARG A 102 -0.95 -4.98 10.33
C ARG A 102 -1.61 -3.75 10.94
N ASP A 103 -2.93 -3.74 10.88
CA ASP A 103 -3.78 -2.72 11.50
C ASP A 103 -4.70 -3.44 12.49
N GLY A 104 -4.20 -3.65 13.72
CA GLY A 104 -4.86 -4.55 14.67
C GLY A 104 -4.75 -6.02 14.24
N ASP A 105 -5.89 -6.69 14.06
CA ASP A 105 -5.98 -8.07 13.54
C ASP A 105 -6.09 -8.14 12.01
N GLU A 106 -6.27 -6.99 11.35
CA GLU A 106 -6.32 -6.87 9.91
C GLU A 106 -4.93 -6.85 9.28
N VAL A 107 -4.83 -7.45 8.11
CA VAL A 107 -3.62 -7.51 7.29
C VAL A 107 -3.92 -6.90 5.94
N ARG A 108 -3.15 -5.87 5.59
CA ARG A 108 -3.22 -5.18 4.29
C ARG A 108 -1.92 -5.33 3.53
N ALA A 109 -2.01 -5.36 2.20
CA ALA A 109 -0.82 -5.20 1.36
C ALA A 109 -0.33 -3.75 1.40
N THR A 110 0.99 -3.55 1.44
CA THR A 110 1.57 -2.23 1.19
C THR A 110 1.67 -1.97 -0.32
N VAL A 111 1.97 -0.73 -0.72
CA VAL A 111 2.32 -0.38 -2.10
C VAL A 111 3.47 -1.27 -2.61
N ALA A 112 4.49 -1.46 -1.79
CA ALA A 112 5.60 -2.38 -2.10
C ALA A 112 5.12 -3.83 -2.21
N GLY A 113 4.18 -4.26 -1.36
CA GLY A 113 3.54 -5.57 -1.43
C GLY A 113 2.81 -5.83 -2.75
N ILE A 114 2.03 -4.86 -3.20
CA ILE A 114 1.36 -4.92 -4.51
C ILE A 114 2.39 -5.04 -5.64
N ALA A 115 3.43 -4.19 -5.63
CA ALA A 115 4.47 -4.23 -6.65
C ALA A 115 5.24 -5.56 -6.67
N ALA A 116 5.54 -6.14 -5.51
CA ALA A 116 6.22 -7.42 -5.40
C ALA A 116 5.48 -8.59 -6.11
N ILE A 117 4.16 -8.46 -6.29
CA ILE A 117 3.31 -9.45 -6.97
C ILE A 117 2.99 -9.04 -8.40
N VAL A 118 2.47 -7.83 -8.60
CA VAL A 118 1.99 -7.34 -9.90
C VAL A 118 3.14 -7.03 -10.85
N ARG A 119 4.29 -6.64 -10.28
CA ARG A 119 5.51 -6.25 -10.98
C ARG A 119 5.28 -5.20 -12.08
N PRO A 120 4.78 -4.00 -11.72
CA PRO A 120 4.40 -2.97 -12.69
C PRO A 120 5.57 -2.44 -13.54
N SER A 121 6.83 -2.62 -13.11
CA SER A 121 8.00 -2.33 -13.96
C SER A 121 8.13 -3.22 -15.20
N LEU A 122 7.37 -4.32 -15.27
CA LEU A 122 7.29 -5.16 -16.47
C LEU A 122 6.26 -4.55 -17.43
N LEU A 123 6.71 -4.21 -18.64
CA LEU A 123 5.98 -3.42 -19.65
C LEU A 123 4.57 -3.95 -20.01
N ASP A 124 4.32 -5.25 -19.87
CA ASP A 124 3.06 -5.89 -20.28
C ASP A 124 2.11 -6.21 -19.13
N ARG A 125 2.34 -5.64 -17.94
CA ARG A 125 1.52 -5.93 -16.74
C ARG A 125 0.51 -4.81 -16.44
N PRO A 126 -0.72 -5.18 -16.04
CA PRO A 126 -1.70 -4.20 -15.63
C PRO A 126 -1.17 -3.43 -14.43
N HIS A 127 -1.19 -2.10 -14.53
CA HIS A 127 -0.76 -1.25 -13.44
C HIS A 127 -1.87 -1.18 -12.37
N PRO A 128 -1.53 -1.28 -11.07
CA PRO A 128 -2.51 -1.15 -10.02
C PRO A 128 -3.16 0.24 -10.05
N PRO A 129 -4.48 0.36 -9.78
CA PRO A 129 -5.18 1.65 -9.82
C PRO A 129 -4.52 2.68 -8.91
N ARG A 130 -4.20 3.86 -9.44
CA ARG A 130 -3.46 4.88 -8.67
C ARG A 130 -4.21 5.38 -7.44
N ALA A 131 -5.54 5.38 -7.48
CA ALA A 131 -6.38 5.73 -6.33
C ALA A 131 -6.20 4.75 -5.15
N LEU A 132 -6.10 3.44 -5.44
CA LEU A 132 -5.81 2.41 -4.45
C LEU A 132 -4.42 2.64 -3.85
N LEU A 133 -3.39 2.82 -4.68
CA LEU A 133 -2.02 3.06 -4.21
C LEU A 133 -1.90 4.29 -3.30
N ARG A 134 -2.62 5.38 -3.62
CA ARG A 134 -2.67 6.58 -2.77
C ARG A 134 -3.35 6.30 -1.42
N THR A 135 -4.40 5.49 -1.41
CA THR A 135 -5.11 5.12 -0.19
C THR A 135 -4.21 4.29 0.72
N LEU A 136 -3.59 3.24 0.18
CA LEU A 136 -2.64 2.40 0.90
C LEU A 136 -1.44 3.20 1.39
N ARG A 137 -0.85 4.05 0.54
CA ARG A 137 0.33 4.83 0.95
C ARG A 137 0.01 5.82 2.06
N ARG A 138 -1.17 6.45 2.05
CA ARG A 138 -1.59 7.32 3.16
C ARG A 138 -1.73 6.54 4.46
N ALA A 139 -2.32 5.35 4.40
CA ALA A 139 -2.44 4.47 5.57
C ALA A 139 -1.05 4.09 6.11
N GLU A 140 -0.10 3.73 5.23
CA GLU A 140 1.28 3.39 5.61
C GLU A 140 2.06 4.53 6.30
N LEU A 141 1.73 5.79 5.99
CA LEU A 141 2.38 6.96 6.59
C LEU A 141 1.79 7.34 7.95
N LEU A 142 0.65 6.75 8.33
CA LEU A 142 0.06 6.90 9.65
C LEU A 142 0.59 5.80 10.58
N PRO A 143 0.84 6.11 11.87
CA PRO A 143 1.11 5.07 12.86
C PRO A 143 -0.07 4.08 12.92
N ALA A 144 0.25 2.79 12.96
CA ALA A 144 -0.71 1.72 13.20
C ALA A 144 -1.03 1.60 14.69
#